data_AF-A0A968RT42-F1
#
_entry.id   AF-A0A968RT42-F1
#
_cell.length_a   1.000
_cell.length_b   1.000
_cell.length_c   1.000
_cell.angle_alpha   90.00
_cell.angle_beta   90.00
_cell.angle_gamma   90.00
#
_symmetry.space_group_name_H-M   'P 1'
#
loop_
_entity.id
_entity.type
_entity.pdbx_description
1 polymer ?
#
loop_
_entity_poly.entity_id
_entity_poly.type
_entity_poly.pdbx_seq_one_letter_code
_entity_poly.pdbx_strand_id
1 'polypeptide(L)'
;MRKSLVVLGILGCCWACQPLVGEQSGKKIIAQVFDKLLYLDQVQEFIPDGTSVEDSLLMLDAYTQRWIREALMLHIAEENISEAWRIEELVEDYRASLVRHNYEQVLVEELLDSTITTEELNTFYERNKAQYELETTIVRCDLIKLSNNVRLPNSFDEWWKQGKKAQLVISNWVVL
;
A
#
# COMPACT_ATOMS: atom_id res chain seq x y z
N MET A 1 59.00 7.44 -61.55
CA MET A 1 59.00 8.84 -61.07
C MET A 1 57.62 9.40 -61.37
N ARG A 2 56.76 9.96 -60.52
CA ARG A 2 56.69 10.43 -59.12
C ARG A 2 55.24 10.11 -58.67
N LYS A 3 55.01 9.35 -57.60
CA LYS A 3 54.76 9.79 -56.21
C LYS A 3 53.68 10.86 -56.02
N SER A 4 52.67 10.48 -55.24
CA SER A 4 51.93 11.25 -54.21
C SER A 4 50.65 12.03 -54.55
N LEU A 5 49.53 11.54 -53.98
CA LEU A 5 48.79 12.16 -52.85
C LEU A 5 47.96 13.41 -53.14
N VAL A 6 46.63 13.23 -53.14
CA VAL A 6 45.71 14.15 -52.44
C VAL A 6 44.65 13.30 -51.73
N VAL A 7 44.90 13.06 -50.46
CA VAL A 7 43.92 12.65 -49.45
C VAL A 7 43.02 13.86 -49.23
N LEU A 8 41.79 13.84 -49.73
CA LEU A 8 40.78 14.84 -49.38
C LEU A 8 39.38 14.20 -49.43
N GLY A 9 39.16 13.24 -48.55
CA GLY A 9 37.87 12.55 -48.38
C GLY A 9 37.62 12.16 -46.93
N ILE A 10 38.22 12.87 -45.97
CA ILE A 10 38.03 12.67 -44.53
C ILE A 10 37.73 14.04 -43.92
N LEU A 11 36.59 14.61 -44.28
CA LEU A 11 36.04 15.81 -43.65
C LEU A 11 34.51 15.76 -43.71
N GLY A 12 33.94 14.68 -43.17
CA GLY A 12 32.50 14.42 -43.30
C GLY A 12 31.88 13.48 -42.26
N CYS A 13 32.56 13.20 -41.13
CA CYS A 13 32.03 12.33 -40.07
C CYS A 13 32.16 12.95 -38.67
N CYS A 14 31.79 14.23 -38.52
CA CYS A 14 31.68 14.86 -37.18
C CYS A 14 30.27 15.37 -36.85
N TRP A 15 29.24 15.01 -37.62
CA TRP A 15 27.85 15.37 -37.35
C TRP A 15 27.05 14.20 -36.77
N ALA A 16 27.67 13.43 -35.88
CA ALA A 16 26.98 12.40 -35.10
C ALA A 16 27.40 12.51 -33.63
N CYS A 17 27.18 13.68 -33.07
CA CYS A 17 27.13 13.85 -31.63
C CYS A 17 25.99 14.83 -31.34
N GLN A 18 24.76 14.32 -31.39
CA GLN A 18 23.64 15.03 -30.77
C GLN A 18 23.78 14.80 -29.25
N PRO A 19 23.94 15.84 -28.43
CA PRO A 19 23.75 15.70 -27.00
C PRO A 19 22.26 15.43 -26.77
N LEU A 20 21.90 14.16 -26.64
CA LEU A 20 20.60 13.69 -26.19
C LEU A 20 20.50 13.87 -24.68
N VAL A 21 20.40 15.12 -24.20
CA VAL A 21 19.79 15.40 -22.89
C VAL A 21 19.06 16.73 -23.01
N GLY A 22 17.82 16.66 -23.46
CA GLY A 22 16.89 17.77 -23.29
C GLY A 22 16.57 17.89 -21.81
N GLU A 23 17.13 18.91 -21.16
CA GLU A 23 16.71 19.40 -19.85
C GLU A 23 15.28 19.95 -19.99
N GLN A 24 14.31 19.04 -19.97
CA GLN A 24 12.89 19.38 -19.97
C GLN A 24 12.51 19.78 -18.54
N SER A 25 12.48 21.09 -18.30
CA SER A 25 11.68 21.76 -17.26
C SER A 25 11.78 21.19 -15.85
N GLY A 26 12.79 21.61 -15.08
CA GLY A 26 12.75 21.65 -13.60
C GLY A 26 12.75 20.31 -12.85
N LYS A 27 12.63 19.17 -13.55
CA LYS A 27 12.59 17.84 -12.92
C LYS A 27 13.95 17.17 -13.00
N LYS A 28 14.49 16.80 -11.83
CA LYS A 28 15.80 16.13 -11.74
C LYS A 28 15.68 14.67 -12.18
N ILE A 29 16.43 14.31 -13.21
CA ILE A 29 16.56 12.92 -13.67
C ILE A 29 17.54 12.18 -12.76
N ILE A 30 17.20 10.97 -12.35
CA ILE A 30 18.03 10.14 -11.46
C ILE A 30 18.57 8.88 -12.14
N ALA A 31 17.85 8.33 -13.12
CA ALA A 31 18.30 7.18 -13.92
C ALA A 31 17.67 7.22 -15.32
N GLN A 32 18.34 6.61 -16.30
CA GLN A 32 17.86 6.45 -17.67
C GLN A 32 18.16 5.03 -18.13
N VAL A 33 17.15 4.37 -18.70
CA VAL A 33 17.26 3.04 -19.32
C VAL A 33 16.60 3.12 -20.69
N PHE A 34 17.42 3.13 -21.76
CA PHE A 34 16.98 3.38 -23.14
C PHE A 34 16.12 4.66 -23.24
N ASP A 35 14.86 4.51 -23.66
CA ASP A 35 13.90 5.60 -23.82
C ASP A 35 13.12 5.94 -22.54
N LYS A 36 13.31 5.16 -21.45
CA LYS A 36 12.63 5.38 -20.17
C LYS A 36 13.52 6.23 -19.25
N LEU A 37 12.94 7.31 -18.72
CA LEU A 37 13.57 8.25 -17.79
C LEU A 37 12.90 8.14 -16.42
N LEU A 38 13.70 8.05 -15.37
CA LEU A 38 13.21 8.10 -13.99
C LEU A 38 13.48 9.47 -13.39
N TYR A 39 12.42 10.11 -12.91
CA TYR A 39 12.46 11.43 -12.29
C TYR A 39 12.43 11.34 -10.76
N LEU A 40 13.05 12.32 -10.10
CA LEU A 40 13.11 12.38 -8.64
C LEU A 40 11.71 12.47 -8.01
N ASP A 41 10.79 13.24 -8.60
CA ASP A 41 9.42 13.41 -8.10
C ASP A 41 8.68 12.07 -7.96
N GLN A 42 8.92 11.14 -8.90
CA GLN A 42 8.29 9.82 -8.90
C GLN A 42 8.80 8.96 -7.75
N VAL A 43 10.07 9.11 -7.37
CA VAL A 43 10.65 8.35 -6.25
C VAL A 43 10.25 8.94 -4.91
N GLN A 44 10.11 10.27 -4.85
CA GLN A 44 9.72 10.97 -3.63
C GLN A 44 8.32 10.56 -3.15
N GLU A 45 7.40 10.23 -4.05
CA GLU A 45 6.06 9.70 -3.69
C GLU A 45 6.12 8.35 -2.94
N PHE A 46 7.20 7.57 -3.11
CA PHE A 46 7.36 6.27 -2.45
C PHE A 46 8.14 6.34 -1.12
N ILE A 47 8.70 7.50 -0.76
CA ILE A 47 9.43 7.68 0.50
C ILE A 47 8.48 8.35 1.51
N PRO A 48 8.11 7.68 2.61
CA PRO A 48 7.20 8.25 3.59
C PRO A 48 7.84 9.42 4.33
N ASP A 49 7.03 10.45 4.58
CA ASP A 49 7.43 11.63 5.35
C ASP A 49 7.87 11.24 6.78
N GLY A 50 9.03 11.76 7.21
CA GLY A 50 9.58 11.52 8.55
C GLY A 50 10.65 10.42 8.65
N THR A 51 11.14 9.92 7.51
CA THR A 51 12.24 8.95 7.44
C THR A 51 13.60 9.62 7.72
N SER A 52 14.54 8.89 8.34
CA SER A 52 15.91 9.38 8.56
C SER A 52 16.63 9.66 7.23
N VAL A 53 17.67 10.49 7.24
CA VAL A 53 18.41 10.82 6.00
C VAL A 53 19.09 9.57 5.43
N GLU A 54 19.65 8.75 6.30
CA GLU A 54 20.34 7.51 5.97
C GLU A 54 19.38 6.48 5.35
N ASP A 55 18.22 6.29 5.97
CA ASP A 55 17.21 5.34 5.49
C ASP A 55 16.59 5.83 4.18
N SER A 56 16.35 7.15 4.04
CA SER A 56 15.83 7.75 2.81
C SER A 56 16.77 7.54 1.63
N LEU A 57 18.08 7.67 1.84
CA LEU A 57 19.09 7.40 0.80
C LEU A 57 19.14 5.92 0.43
N LEU A 58 19.05 5.01 1.42
CA LEU A 58 19.00 3.58 1.17
C LEU A 58 17.74 3.18 0.38
N MET A 59 16.58 3.75 0.73
CA MET A 59 15.32 3.53 0.02
C MET A 59 15.38 4.05 -1.41
N LEU A 60 15.95 5.25 -1.61
CA LEU A 60 16.13 5.84 -2.94
C LEU A 60 17.01 4.95 -3.81
N ASP A 61 18.16 4.48 -3.32
CA ASP A 61 19.04 3.58 -4.07
C ASP A 61 18.34 2.25 -4.36
N ALA A 62 17.72 1.62 -3.36
CA ALA A 62 17.01 0.37 -3.52
C ALA A 62 15.88 0.47 -4.57
N TYR A 63 15.10 1.55 -4.54
CA TYR A 63 14.06 1.83 -5.52
C TYR A 63 14.66 2.04 -6.92
N THR A 64 15.69 2.86 -7.04
CA THR A 64 16.33 3.17 -8.32
C THR A 64 16.91 1.90 -8.96
N GLN A 65 17.63 1.08 -8.19
CA GLN A 65 18.18 -0.19 -8.66
C GLN A 65 17.08 -1.18 -9.07
N ARG A 66 15.98 -1.23 -8.32
CA ARG A 66 14.82 -2.06 -8.67
C ARG A 66 14.20 -1.60 -9.99
N TRP A 67 13.95 -0.31 -10.12
CA TRP A 67 13.37 0.29 -11.33
C TRP A 67 14.24 0.02 -12.56
N ILE A 68 15.57 0.17 -12.45
CA ILE A 68 16.50 -0.12 -13.55
C ILE A 68 16.37 -1.59 -14.00
N ARG A 69 16.35 -2.53 -13.04
CA ARG A 69 16.22 -3.97 -13.34
C ARG A 69 14.89 -4.28 -14.02
N GLU A 70 13.79 -3.74 -13.50
CA GLU A 70 12.44 -3.94 -14.06
C GLU A 70 12.34 -3.34 -15.46
N ALA A 71 12.83 -2.12 -15.67
CA ALA A 71 12.83 -1.46 -16.98
C ALA A 71 13.65 -2.23 -18.02
N LEU A 72 14.83 -2.73 -17.65
CA LEU A 72 15.67 -3.54 -18.52
C LEU A 72 15.01 -4.88 -18.86
N MET A 73 14.48 -5.57 -17.85
CA MET A 73 13.79 -6.86 -18.03
C MET A 73 12.57 -6.70 -18.94
N LEU A 74 11.79 -5.64 -18.74
CA LEU A 74 10.62 -5.33 -19.55
C LEU A 74 11.01 -5.06 -21.00
N HIS A 75 12.07 -4.28 -21.24
CA HIS A 75 12.56 -4.02 -22.60
C HIS A 75 12.96 -5.31 -23.34
N ILE A 76 13.72 -6.19 -22.67
CA ILE A 76 14.10 -7.49 -23.24
C ILE A 76 12.87 -8.37 -23.45
N ALA A 77 11.88 -8.33 -22.56
CA ALA A 77 10.64 -9.09 -22.72
C ALA A 77 9.85 -8.59 -23.94
N GLU A 78 9.69 -7.28 -24.10
CA GLU A 78 9.01 -6.65 -25.24
C GLU A 78 9.65 -7.05 -26.59
N GLU A 79 10.98 -7.13 -26.66
CA GLU A 79 11.69 -7.59 -27.87
C GLU A 79 11.47 -9.08 -28.18
N ASN A 80 11.18 -9.92 -27.18
CA ASN A 80 11.11 -11.37 -27.31
C ASN A 80 9.67 -11.92 -27.34
N ILE A 81 8.63 -11.08 -27.18
CA ILE A 81 7.23 -11.51 -27.18
C ILE A 81 6.70 -11.61 -28.62
N SER A 82 6.15 -12.77 -28.97
CA SER A 82 5.55 -13.02 -30.29
C SER A 82 4.07 -12.63 -30.40
N GLU A 83 3.34 -12.52 -29.28
CA GLU A 83 1.88 -12.28 -29.23
C GLU A 83 1.51 -10.90 -28.65
N ALA A 84 2.17 -9.84 -29.09
CA ALA A 84 1.93 -8.48 -28.59
C ALA A 84 0.45 -8.03 -28.68
N TRP A 85 -0.29 -8.49 -29.70
CA TRP A 85 -1.70 -8.16 -29.91
C TRP A 85 -2.61 -8.62 -28.75
N ARG A 86 -2.28 -9.75 -28.10
CA ARG A 86 -3.05 -10.30 -26.99
C ARG A 86 -2.84 -9.50 -25.71
N ILE A 87 -1.65 -8.93 -25.53
CA ILE A 87 -1.36 -8.01 -24.43
C ILE A 87 -2.17 -6.73 -24.61
N GLU A 88 -2.23 -6.20 -25.83
CA GLU A 88 -3.03 -5.01 -26.13
C GLU A 88 -4.52 -5.21 -25.85
N GLU A 89 -5.07 -6.36 -26.23
CA GLU A 89 -6.46 -6.74 -25.89
C GLU A 89 -6.70 -6.74 -24.37
N LEU A 90 -5.78 -7.33 -23.60
CA LEU A 90 -5.87 -7.34 -22.13
C LEU A 90 -5.76 -5.92 -21.52
N VAL A 91 -4.93 -5.05 -22.11
CA VAL A 91 -4.78 -3.66 -21.67
C VAL A 91 -6.07 -2.90 -21.90
N GLU A 92 -6.71 -3.08 -23.05
CA GLU A 92 -7.97 -2.40 -23.37
C GLU A 92 -9.14 -2.92 -22.52
N ASP A 93 -9.22 -4.23 -22.28
CA ASP A 93 -10.21 -4.80 -21.36
C ASP A 93 -10.04 -4.27 -19.93
N TYR A 94 -8.80 -4.15 -19.47
CA TYR A 94 -8.50 -3.60 -18.16
C TYR A 94 -8.82 -2.10 -18.08
N ARG A 95 -8.48 -1.32 -19.12
CA ARG A 95 -8.86 0.09 -19.23
C ARG A 95 -10.36 0.27 -19.15
N ALA A 96 -11.13 -0.50 -19.94
CA ALA A 96 -12.59 -0.44 -19.93
C ALA A 96 -13.16 -0.76 -18.54
N SER A 97 -12.58 -1.77 -17.87
CA SER A 97 -12.97 -2.15 -16.51
C SER A 97 -12.69 -1.04 -15.50
N LEU A 98 -11.53 -0.39 -15.56
CA LEU A 98 -11.19 0.74 -14.70
C LEU A 98 -12.11 1.94 -14.91
N VAL A 99 -12.42 2.28 -16.17
CA VAL A 99 -13.32 3.38 -16.49
C VAL A 99 -14.73 3.11 -15.95
N ARG A 100 -15.27 1.91 -16.19
CA ARG A 100 -16.58 1.52 -15.67
C ARG A 100 -16.61 1.59 -14.14
N HIS A 101 -15.60 1.02 -13.47
CA HIS A 101 -15.55 1.01 -12.02
C HIS A 101 -15.51 2.42 -11.43
N ASN A 102 -14.66 3.31 -11.96
CA ASN A 102 -14.60 4.69 -11.49
C ASN A 102 -15.91 5.43 -11.73
N TYR A 103 -16.57 5.22 -12.87
CA TYR A 103 -17.86 5.83 -13.14
C TYR A 103 -18.95 5.32 -12.18
N GLU A 104 -18.97 4.02 -11.89
CA GLU A 104 -19.86 3.44 -10.87
C GLU A 104 -19.62 4.06 -9.50
N GLN A 105 -18.36 4.28 -9.08
CA GLN A 105 -18.05 4.95 -7.82
C GLN A 105 -18.58 6.39 -7.78
N VAL A 106 -18.39 7.16 -8.86
CA VAL A 106 -18.93 8.53 -8.96
C VAL A 106 -20.46 8.51 -8.85
N LEU A 107 -21.13 7.59 -9.54
CA LEU A 107 -22.59 7.45 -9.43
C LEU A 107 -23.03 7.08 -8.01
N VAL A 108 -22.31 6.19 -7.35
CA VAL A 108 -22.55 5.79 -5.96
C VAL A 108 -22.42 7.00 -5.04
N GLU A 109 -21.38 7.81 -5.19
CA GLU A 109 -21.18 9.03 -4.39
C GLU A 109 -22.23 10.12 -4.65
N GLU A 110 -22.67 10.28 -5.90
CA GLU A 110 -23.71 11.27 -6.26
C GLU A 110 -25.11 10.84 -5.82
N LEU A 111 -25.44 9.55 -5.92
CA LEU A 111 -26.79 9.03 -5.71
C LEU A 111 -27.03 8.51 -4.30
N LEU A 112 -25.98 8.11 -3.55
CA LEU A 112 -26.13 7.71 -2.17
C LEU A 112 -26.04 8.94 -1.26
N ASP A 113 -27.19 9.37 -0.76
CA ASP A 113 -27.22 10.24 0.41
C ASP A 113 -26.68 9.45 1.61
N SER A 114 -25.48 9.80 2.07
CA SER A 114 -24.83 9.20 3.24
C SER A 114 -25.41 9.69 4.57
N THR A 115 -26.36 10.63 4.53
CA THR A 115 -27.00 11.21 5.71
C THR A 115 -28.08 10.29 6.24
N ILE A 116 -27.69 9.29 7.04
CA ILE A 116 -28.63 8.42 7.73
C ILE A 116 -29.15 9.14 8.97
N THR A 117 -30.46 9.31 9.08
CA THR A 117 -31.06 9.89 10.30
C THR A 117 -31.11 8.88 11.44
N THR A 118 -31.13 9.35 12.68
CA THR A 118 -31.24 8.48 13.86
C THR A 118 -32.57 7.72 13.92
N GLU A 119 -33.63 8.27 13.33
CA GLU A 119 -34.94 7.63 13.24
C GLU A 119 -34.93 6.46 12.23
N GLU A 120 -34.31 6.64 11.06
CA GLU A 120 -34.10 5.57 10.08
C GLU A 120 -33.22 4.45 10.64
N LEU A 121 -32.16 4.80 11.37
CA LEU A 121 -31.28 3.85 12.04
C LEU A 121 -32.06 2.99 13.05
N ASN A 122 -32.84 3.61 13.92
CA ASN A 122 -33.64 2.90 14.92
C ASN A 122 -34.71 2.01 14.27
N THR A 123 -35.37 2.51 13.21
CA THR A 123 -36.38 1.76 12.46
C THR A 123 -35.77 0.55 11.77
N PHE A 124 -34.60 0.71 11.16
CA PHE A 124 -33.88 -0.41 10.55
C PHE A 124 -33.41 -1.42 11.59
N TYR A 125 -32.90 -0.96 12.73
CA TYR A 125 -32.46 -1.81 13.83
C TYR A 125 -33.60 -2.66 14.38
N GLU A 126 -34.75 -2.07 14.71
CA GLU A 126 -35.89 -2.82 15.22
C GLU A 126 -36.46 -3.78 14.17
N ARG A 127 -36.43 -3.42 12.88
CA ARG A 127 -36.87 -4.30 11.78
C ARG A 127 -35.96 -5.51 11.57
N ASN A 128 -34.65 -5.36 11.77
CA ASN A 128 -33.66 -6.42 11.51
C ASN A 128 -33.07 -7.03 12.79
N LYS A 129 -33.64 -6.74 13.95
CA LYS A 129 -33.15 -7.16 15.28
C LYS A 129 -32.84 -8.65 15.39
N ALA A 130 -33.67 -9.48 14.77
CA ALA A 130 -33.51 -10.94 14.76
C ALA A 130 -32.25 -11.43 14.01
N GLN A 131 -31.66 -10.61 13.13
CA GLN A 131 -30.42 -10.93 12.41
C GLN A 131 -29.16 -10.60 13.23
N TYR A 132 -29.31 -9.83 14.31
CA TYR A 132 -28.20 -9.38 15.17
C TYR A 132 -28.17 -10.11 16.52
N GLU A 133 -28.82 -11.27 16.61
CA GLU A 133 -28.69 -12.14 17.77
C GLU A 133 -27.28 -12.75 17.83
N LEU A 134 -26.71 -12.80 19.03
CA LEU A 134 -25.40 -13.40 19.24
C LEU A 134 -25.48 -14.90 18.97
N GLU A 135 -24.62 -15.41 18.08
CA GLU A 135 -24.51 -16.85 17.79
C GLU A 135 -24.12 -17.66 19.04
N THR A 136 -23.46 -17.01 20.00
CA THR A 136 -23.01 -17.63 21.24
C THR A 136 -23.60 -16.94 22.45
N THR A 137 -24.06 -17.74 23.42
CA THR A 137 -24.54 -17.23 24.69
C THR A 137 -23.38 -16.64 25.48
N ILE A 138 -23.45 -15.33 25.74
CA ILE A 138 -22.52 -14.67 26.66
C ILE A 138 -22.97 -14.90 28.10
N VAL A 139 -22.04 -15.31 28.95
CA VAL A 139 -22.27 -15.47 30.39
C VAL A 139 -21.50 -14.38 31.14
N ARG A 140 -22.18 -13.69 32.05
CA ARG A 140 -21.53 -12.77 32.98
C ARG A 140 -21.20 -13.57 34.24
N CYS A 141 -19.92 -13.81 34.49
CA CYS A 141 -19.43 -14.52 35.65
C CYS A 141 -18.48 -13.64 36.45
N ASP A 142 -18.61 -13.69 37.77
CA ASP A 142 -17.60 -13.15 38.66
C ASP A 142 -16.46 -14.18 38.79
N LEU A 143 -15.21 -13.76 38.54
CA LEU A 143 -14.02 -14.61 38.57
C LEU A 143 -13.06 -14.14 39.66
N ILE A 144 -12.63 -15.05 40.53
CA ILE A 144 -11.55 -14.81 41.48
C ILE A 144 -10.37 -15.72 41.14
N LYS A 145 -9.18 -15.14 40.99
CA LYS A 145 -7.92 -15.87 40.79
C LYS A 145 -7.16 -15.96 42.12
N LEU A 146 -6.87 -17.18 42.57
CA LEU A 146 -6.13 -17.44 43.81
C LEU A 146 -4.84 -18.21 43.48
N SER A 147 -3.78 -17.95 44.24
CA SER A 147 -2.57 -18.76 44.20
C SER A 147 -2.77 -20.05 45.02
N ASN A 148 -2.17 -21.17 44.60
CA ASN A 148 -2.33 -22.49 45.24
C ASN A 148 -1.98 -22.52 46.74
N ASN A 149 -1.25 -21.51 47.22
CA ASN A 149 -0.78 -21.42 48.60
C ASN A 149 -1.76 -20.69 49.54
N VAL A 150 -2.87 -20.15 49.02
CA VAL A 150 -3.85 -19.40 49.82
C VAL A 150 -4.89 -20.36 50.41
N ARG A 151 -4.93 -20.47 51.74
CA ARG A 151 -6.01 -21.17 52.45
C ARG A 151 -7.23 -20.25 52.54
N LEU A 152 -8.30 -20.63 51.85
CA LEU A 152 -9.59 -19.95 51.95
C LEU A 152 -10.16 -20.11 53.37
N PRO A 153 -10.66 -19.03 54.01
CA PRO A 153 -11.42 -19.15 55.24
C PRO A 153 -12.68 -20.00 55.02
N ASN A 154 -13.10 -20.77 56.02
CA ASN A 154 -14.34 -21.56 55.96
C ASN A 154 -15.60 -20.70 55.70
N SER A 155 -15.52 -19.38 55.90
CA SER A 155 -16.59 -18.41 55.63
C SER A 155 -16.64 -17.89 54.18
N PHE A 156 -15.67 -18.27 53.33
CA PHE A 156 -15.59 -17.78 51.95
C PHE A 156 -16.84 -18.14 51.13
N ASP A 157 -17.36 -19.37 51.30
CA ASP A 157 -18.56 -19.84 50.60
C ASP A 157 -19.80 -19.01 50.95
N GLU A 158 -19.90 -18.53 52.19
CA GLU A 158 -20.99 -17.66 52.62
C GLU A 158 -20.84 -16.24 52.06
N TRP A 159 -19.61 -15.70 52.04
CA TRP A 159 -19.33 -14.38 51.49
C TRP A 159 -19.53 -14.32 49.97
N TRP A 160 -19.15 -15.37 49.26
CA TRP A 160 -19.34 -15.51 47.81
C TRP A 160 -20.82 -15.58 47.46
N LYS A 161 -21.60 -16.41 48.18
CA LYS A 161 -23.05 -16.55 47.96
C LYS A 161 -23.85 -15.30 48.32
N GLN A 162 -23.38 -14.51 49.28
CA GLN A 162 -24.07 -13.29 49.70
C GLN A 162 -23.91 -12.13 48.69
N GLY A 163 -23.11 -12.28 47.63
CA GLY A 163 -22.95 -11.26 46.59
C GLY A 163 -22.45 -9.92 47.14
N LYS A 164 -21.90 -9.91 48.37
CA LYS A 164 -21.22 -8.73 48.90
C LYS A 164 -19.98 -8.57 48.03
N LYS A 165 -19.96 -7.49 47.25
CA LYS A 165 -18.73 -6.95 46.64
C LYS A 165 -17.76 -6.64 47.78
N ALA A 166 -17.12 -7.67 48.32
CA ALA A 166 -15.91 -7.50 49.08
C ALA A 166 -14.95 -6.89 48.07
N GLN A 167 -14.59 -5.62 48.29
CA GLN A 167 -13.42 -4.99 47.72
C GLN A 167 -12.20 -5.83 48.11
N LEU A 168 -12.00 -6.95 47.44
CA LEU A 168 -10.76 -7.69 47.44
C LEU A 168 -9.93 -7.09 46.32
N VAL A 169 -9.49 -5.85 46.56
CA VAL A 169 -8.35 -5.28 45.87
C VAL A 169 -7.14 -6.08 46.37
N ILE A 170 -6.91 -7.25 45.79
CA ILE A 170 -5.59 -7.88 45.87
C ILE A 170 -4.78 -7.19 44.77
N SER A 171 -4.18 -6.07 45.15
CA SER A 171 -3.18 -5.38 44.38
C SER A 171 -2.03 -6.34 44.10
N ASN A 172 -1.97 -6.86 42.87
CA ASN A 172 -0.72 -6.88 42.12
C ASN A 172 -1.00 -7.07 40.63
N TRP A 173 -0.65 -6.02 39.89
CA TRP A 173 -0.68 -5.94 38.45
C TRP A 173 0.29 -6.95 37.84
N VAL A 174 -0.20 -7.79 36.93
CA VAL A 174 0.62 -8.31 35.83
C VAL A 174 -0.24 -8.21 34.58
N VAL A 175 0.17 -7.28 33.73
CA VAL A 175 -0.29 -7.08 32.36
C VAL A 175 0.09 -8.32 31.53
N LEU A 176 -0.87 -8.82 30.76
CA LEU A 176 -0.63 -9.46 29.47
C LEU A 176 -1.44 -8.68 28.43
#